data_AF-D2R8X4-F1
#
_entry.id   AF-D2R8X4-F1
#
_cell.length_a   1.000
_cell.length_b   1.000
_cell.length_c   1.000
_cell.angle_alpha   90.00
_cell.angle_beta   90.00
_cell.angle_gamma   90.00
#
_symmetry.space_group_name_H-M   'P 1'
#
loop_
_entity.id
_entity.type
_entity.pdbx_description
1 polymer ?
#
loop_
_entity_poly.entity_id
_entity_poly.type
_entity_poly.pdbx_seq_one_letter_code
_entity_poly.pdbx_strand_id
1 'polypeptide(L)'
;MASSYETALAAKTLADHPALCWSRMDLEQRVGFRGGRFTKVNNWLAFLIAAVATVLFYTVVIVARQFPFTHSMRGLLDSFTDRGPTPYAIVAFSWWAIAILLLKWRKLAFQKRSLTYDVVPRDHDFVLSIPTADRVIEHMHLVADDPRHFVLYNRMMIALSNMKNLGRVADLDEILRSQGEHDESSMETSYSLVRGLLWAIPVLGFIGTVLGLSEAIGGFSNVLTTATDISLVLDALKVVTAGLATAFETTLQALVAALGIQMLLTFIKKGEEEFLDQCSDYCMRRLVSRLRLSPT
;
A
#
# COMPACT_ATOMS: atom_id res chain seq x y z
N MET A 1 9.72 -45.75 16.57
CA MET A 1 9.10 -45.83 15.22
C MET A 1 7.93 -44.86 15.03
N ALA A 2 7.02 -44.68 15.99
CA ALA A 2 5.87 -43.76 15.85
C ALA A 2 6.26 -42.28 15.59
N SER A 3 7.27 -41.75 16.29
CA SER A 3 7.72 -40.35 16.16
C SER A 3 8.32 -40.01 14.77
N SER A 4 8.96 -40.97 14.10
CA SER A 4 9.49 -40.80 12.73
C SER A 4 8.38 -40.82 11.67
N TYR A 5 7.30 -41.56 11.93
CA TYR A 5 6.14 -41.60 11.04
C TYR A 5 5.28 -40.33 11.16
N GLU A 6 5.10 -39.78 12.36
CA GLU A 6 4.37 -38.51 12.56
C GLU A 6 5.10 -37.32 11.95
N THR A 7 6.43 -37.26 12.08
CA THR A 7 7.25 -36.21 11.44
C THR A 7 7.24 -36.33 9.92
N ALA A 8 7.32 -37.55 9.38
CA ALA A 8 7.21 -37.79 7.94
C ALA A 8 5.79 -37.47 7.40
N LEU A 9 4.74 -37.77 8.15
CA LEU A 9 3.36 -37.46 7.79
C LEU A 9 3.12 -35.95 7.83
N ALA A 10 3.61 -35.26 8.87
CA ALA A 10 3.53 -33.79 9.01
C ALA A 10 4.27 -33.07 7.87
N ALA A 11 5.47 -33.53 7.53
CA ALA A 11 6.25 -33.03 6.41
C ALA A 11 5.55 -33.27 5.06
N LYS A 12 4.91 -34.43 4.89
CA LYS A 12 4.12 -34.75 3.70
C LYS A 12 2.86 -33.89 3.57
N THR A 13 2.16 -33.62 4.67
CA THR A 13 1.02 -32.68 4.67
C THR A 13 1.43 -31.23 4.40
N LEU A 14 2.60 -30.79 4.86
CA LEU A 14 3.14 -29.47 4.49
C LEU A 14 3.55 -29.43 3.01
N ALA A 15 4.09 -30.51 2.46
CA ALA A 15 4.45 -30.60 1.04
C ALA A 15 3.20 -30.59 0.12
N ASP A 16 2.12 -31.28 0.50
CA ASP A 16 0.86 -31.31 -0.27
C ASP A 16 0.04 -30.02 -0.09
N HIS A 17 0.16 -29.35 1.07
CA HIS A 17 -0.47 -28.08 1.40
C HIS A 17 0.52 -27.13 2.09
N PRO A 18 1.32 -26.37 1.31
CA PRO A 18 2.27 -25.42 1.88
C PRO A 18 1.57 -24.45 2.82
N ALA A 19 2.16 -24.21 4.00
CA ALA A 19 1.61 -23.28 4.98
C ALA A 19 1.51 -21.84 4.42
N LEU A 20 2.35 -21.53 3.43
CA LEU A 20 2.37 -20.26 2.69
C LEU A 20 2.23 -20.51 1.17
N CYS A 21 0.98 -20.57 0.68
CA CYS A 21 0.70 -20.62 -0.77
C CYS A 21 0.50 -19.22 -1.35
N TRP A 22 1.48 -18.67 -2.07
CA TRP A 22 1.32 -17.38 -2.76
C TRP A 22 0.18 -17.41 -3.79
N SER A 23 0.11 -18.49 -4.57
CA SER A 23 -0.91 -18.78 -5.60
C SER A 23 -2.36 -18.62 -5.12
N ARG A 24 -2.61 -18.99 -3.86
CA ARG A 24 -3.95 -19.04 -3.25
C ARG A 24 -4.18 -17.99 -2.18
N MET A 25 -3.15 -17.34 -1.65
CA MET A 25 -3.26 -16.42 -0.51
C MET A 25 -2.96 -14.97 -0.87
N ASP A 26 -2.32 -14.71 -2.01
CA ASP A 26 -2.24 -13.35 -2.53
C ASP A 26 -3.61 -12.87 -3.02
N LEU A 27 -4.00 -11.68 -2.56
CA LEU A 27 -5.33 -11.15 -2.80
C LEU A 27 -5.53 -10.80 -4.29
N GLU A 28 -4.50 -10.31 -4.97
CA GLU A 28 -4.60 -9.96 -6.39
C GLU A 28 -4.82 -11.22 -7.23
N GLN A 29 -4.15 -12.33 -6.88
CA GLN A 29 -4.32 -13.60 -7.56
C GLN A 29 -5.66 -14.27 -7.30
N ARG A 30 -6.21 -14.15 -6.08
CA ARG A 30 -7.58 -14.58 -5.79
C ARG A 30 -8.62 -13.88 -6.67
N VAL A 31 -8.34 -12.63 -7.05
CA VAL A 31 -9.20 -11.82 -7.92
C VAL A 31 -8.86 -12.02 -9.40
N GLY A 32 -7.87 -12.87 -9.73
CA GLY A 32 -7.50 -13.21 -11.10
C GLY A 32 -6.46 -12.27 -11.74
N PHE A 33 -5.86 -11.36 -10.97
CA PHE A 33 -4.79 -10.46 -11.43
C PHE A 33 -3.41 -11.01 -11.09
N ARG A 34 -2.42 -10.69 -11.92
CA ARG A 34 -1.03 -11.03 -11.60
C ARG A 34 -0.55 -10.18 -10.42
N GLY A 35 -0.25 -10.88 -9.32
CA GLY A 35 0.31 -10.31 -8.10
C GLY A 35 1.62 -9.57 -8.36
N GLY A 36 1.72 -8.32 -7.93
CA GLY A 36 3.01 -7.60 -7.90
C GLY A 36 4.03 -8.26 -6.96
N ARG A 37 5.33 -8.16 -7.29
CA ARG A 37 6.43 -8.74 -6.49
C ARG A 37 6.44 -8.16 -5.07
N PHE A 38 6.54 -9.02 -4.07
CA PHE A 38 6.59 -8.67 -2.64
C PHE A 38 5.35 -7.87 -2.20
N THR A 39 5.53 -6.58 -1.88
CA THR A 39 4.45 -5.67 -1.49
C THR A 39 4.09 -4.67 -2.58
N LYS A 40 4.61 -4.84 -3.81
CA LYS A 40 4.17 -4.06 -4.97
C LYS A 40 2.74 -4.41 -5.31
N VAL A 41 1.93 -3.39 -5.60
CA VAL A 41 0.52 -3.52 -5.94
C VAL A 41 0.35 -3.43 -7.44
N ASN A 42 -0.61 -4.19 -7.97
CA ASN A 42 -1.03 -4.05 -9.36
C ASN A 42 -1.88 -2.78 -9.52
N ASN A 43 -1.31 -1.76 -10.16
CA ASN A 43 -1.94 -0.45 -10.34
C ASN A 43 -3.31 -0.52 -11.03
N TRP A 44 -3.51 -1.47 -11.95
CA TRP A 44 -4.79 -1.65 -12.64
C TRP A 44 -5.88 -2.19 -11.73
N LEU A 45 -5.56 -3.19 -10.90
CA LEU A 45 -6.51 -3.70 -9.90
C LEU A 45 -6.86 -2.61 -8.89
N ALA A 46 -5.87 -1.85 -8.43
CA ALA A 46 -6.12 -0.74 -7.52
C ALA A 46 -7.02 0.34 -8.14
N PHE A 47 -6.81 0.66 -9.42
CA PHE A 47 -7.66 1.58 -10.17
C PHE A 47 -9.10 1.08 -10.32
N LEU A 48 -9.30 -0.21 -10.63
CA LEU A 48 -10.64 -0.80 -10.73
C LEU A 48 -11.38 -0.77 -9.39
N ILE A 49 -10.70 -1.13 -8.29
CA ILE A 49 -11.26 -1.03 -6.94
C ILE A 49 -11.64 0.42 -6.64
N ALA A 50 -10.79 1.38 -7.01
CA ALA A 50 -11.05 2.79 -6.81
C ALA A 50 -12.25 3.30 -7.62
N ALA A 51 -12.38 2.87 -8.88
CA ALA A 51 -13.51 3.23 -9.75
C ALA A 51 -14.82 2.70 -9.15
N VAL A 52 -14.85 1.43 -8.75
CA VAL A 52 -16.02 0.83 -8.08
C VAL A 52 -16.33 1.53 -6.76
N ALA A 53 -15.32 1.80 -5.92
CA ALA A 53 -15.51 2.50 -4.66
C ALA A 53 -16.02 3.94 -4.86
N THR A 54 -15.58 4.62 -5.91
CA THR A 54 -16.06 5.96 -6.27
C THR A 54 -17.52 5.94 -6.70
N VAL A 55 -17.90 5.00 -7.58
CA VAL A 55 -19.30 4.83 -8.00
C VAL A 55 -20.18 4.47 -6.81
N LEU A 56 -19.73 3.56 -5.95
CA LEU A 56 -20.45 3.17 -4.74
C LEU A 56 -20.61 4.36 -3.80
N PHE A 57 -19.55 5.15 -3.58
CA PHE A 57 -19.59 6.36 -2.76
C PHE A 57 -20.64 7.34 -3.28
N TYR A 58 -20.65 7.66 -4.57
CA TYR A 58 -21.65 8.57 -5.13
C TYR A 58 -23.06 7.99 -5.12
N THR A 59 -23.21 6.67 -5.31
CA THR A 59 -24.50 5.99 -5.16
C THR A 59 -25.04 6.15 -3.75
N VAL A 60 -24.19 5.94 -2.73
CA VAL A 60 -24.54 6.15 -1.32
C VAL A 60 -24.88 7.61 -1.05
N VAL A 61 -24.12 8.56 -1.58
CA VAL A 61 -24.40 10.01 -1.44
C VAL A 61 -25.77 10.35 -2.04
N ILE A 62 -26.09 9.88 -3.25
CA ILE A 62 -27.37 10.15 -3.93
C ILE A 62 -28.53 9.54 -3.15
N VAL A 63 -28.40 8.30 -2.67
CA VAL A 63 -29.43 7.64 -1.86
C VAL A 63 -29.58 8.36 -0.51
N ALA A 64 -28.48 8.75 0.13
CA ALA A 64 -28.50 9.48 1.40
C ALA A 64 -29.22 10.84 1.26
N ARG A 65 -29.10 11.53 0.12
CA ARG A 65 -29.83 12.79 -0.13
C ARG A 65 -31.36 12.64 -0.10
N GLN A 66 -31.90 11.42 -0.25
CA GLN A 66 -33.34 11.15 -0.18
C GLN A 66 -33.87 11.11 1.25
N PHE A 67 -33.00 10.93 2.26
CA PHE A 67 -33.40 10.88 3.65
C PHE A 67 -33.40 12.27 4.31
N PRO A 68 -34.31 12.53 5.27
CA PRO A 68 -34.39 13.82 5.97
C PRO A 68 -33.26 13.94 7.02
N PHE A 69 -32.03 14.16 6.56
CA PHE A 69 -30.90 14.44 7.43
C PHE A 69 -30.91 15.88 7.97
N THR A 70 -30.12 16.11 9.02
CA THR A 70 -29.87 17.45 9.57
C THR A 70 -29.25 18.38 8.52
N HIS A 71 -29.50 19.70 8.64
CA HIS A 71 -29.01 20.71 7.69
C HIS A 71 -27.49 20.62 7.43
N SER A 72 -26.70 20.36 8.47
CA SER A 72 -25.24 20.20 8.35
C SER A 72 -24.82 18.99 7.50
N MET A 73 -25.49 17.85 7.68
CA MET A 73 -25.18 16.63 6.92
C MET A 73 -25.59 16.78 5.46
N ARG A 74 -26.73 17.43 5.20
CA ARG A 74 -27.18 17.71 3.84
C ARG A 74 -26.21 18.62 3.09
N GLY A 75 -25.74 19.70 3.74
CA GLY A 75 -24.72 20.59 3.16
C GLY A 75 -23.42 19.87 2.81
N LEU A 76 -22.98 18.92 3.64
CA LEU A 76 -21.82 18.07 3.34
C LEU A 76 -22.06 17.14 2.15
N LEU A 77 -23.24 16.55 2.00
CA LEU A 77 -23.55 15.71 0.83
C LEU A 77 -23.62 16.53 -0.47
N ASP A 78 -24.21 17.73 -0.39
CA ASP A 78 -24.31 18.65 -1.52
C ASP A 78 -22.92 19.17 -1.94
N SER A 79 -21.97 19.32 -0.99
CA SER A 79 -20.60 19.74 -1.31
C SER A 79 -19.86 18.77 -2.23
N PHE A 80 -20.18 17.48 -2.19
CA PHE A 80 -19.56 16.48 -3.08
C PHE A 80 -20.15 16.45 -4.49
N THR A 81 -21.37 16.96 -4.70
CA THR A 81 -22.10 16.75 -5.97
C THR A 81 -22.38 18.04 -6.75
N ASP A 82 -22.64 19.16 -6.06
CA ASP A 82 -23.20 20.35 -6.69
C ASP A 82 -22.17 21.48 -6.90
N ARG A 83 -20.86 21.20 -6.74
CA ARG A 83 -19.78 22.21 -6.73
C ARG A 83 -18.78 22.10 -7.91
N GLY A 84 -19.25 21.59 -9.05
CA GLY A 84 -18.44 21.43 -10.27
C GLY A 84 -17.70 20.08 -10.37
N PRO A 85 -16.74 19.93 -11.30
CA PRO A 85 -16.07 18.65 -11.57
C PRO A 85 -14.97 18.29 -10.57
N THR A 86 -14.46 19.26 -9.81
CA THR A 86 -13.28 19.08 -8.94
C THR A 86 -13.53 18.15 -7.74
N PRO A 87 -14.68 18.16 -7.04
CA PRO A 87 -14.93 17.20 -5.96
C PRO A 87 -14.96 15.74 -6.45
N TYR A 88 -15.46 15.50 -7.66
CA TYR A 88 -15.45 14.17 -8.29
C TYR A 88 -14.03 13.64 -8.49
N ALA A 89 -13.12 14.49 -9.00
CA ALA A 89 -11.72 14.14 -9.17
C ALA A 89 -11.01 13.90 -7.82
N ILE A 90 -11.25 14.75 -6.82
CA ILE A 90 -10.69 14.60 -5.46
C ILE A 90 -11.11 13.25 -4.86
N VAL A 91 -12.39 12.90 -4.91
CA VAL A 91 -12.91 11.64 -4.38
C VAL A 91 -12.32 10.44 -5.12
N ALA A 92 -12.25 10.49 -6.46
CA ALA A 92 -11.69 9.41 -7.27
C ALA A 92 -10.20 9.16 -6.93
N PHE A 93 -9.40 10.23 -6.82
CA PHE A 93 -7.97 10.12 -6.50
C PHE A 93 -7.77 9.65 -5.06
N SER A 94 -8.65 10.08 -4.15
CA SER A 94 -8.63 9.64 -2.75
C SER A 94 -8.90 8.13 -2.64
N TRP A 95 -9.94 7.63 -3.29
CA TRP A 95 -10.23 6.19 -3.32
C TRP A 95 -9.13 5.39 -4.00
N TRP A 96 -8.46 5.94 -5.01
CA TRP A 96 -7.33 5.29 -5.65
C TRP A 96 -6.13 5.16 -4.73
N ALA A 97 -5.75 6.24 -4.03
CA ALA A 97 -4.68 6.19 -3.06
C ALA A 97 -5.01 5.21 -1.91
N ILE A 98 -6.23 5.26 -1.39
CA ILE A 98 -6.71 4.34 -0.34
C ILE A 98 -6.67 2.89 -0.82
N ALA A 99 -7.14 2.59 -2.04
CA ALA A 99 -7.11 1.24 -2.59
C ALA A 99 -5.69 0.69 -2.67
N ILE A 100 -4.73 1.47 -3.17
CA ILE A 100 -3.31 1.05 -3.22
C ILE A 100 -2.79 0.76 -1.81
N LEU A 101 -3.06 1.66 -0.85
CA LEU A 101 -2.60 1.51 0.53
C LEU A 101 -3.22 0.29 1.23
N LEU A 102 -4.52 0.03 1.06
CA LEU A 102 -5.18 -1.14 1.63
C LEU A 102 -4.63 -2.44 1.06
N LEU A 103 -4.36 -2.49 -0.24
CA LEU A 103 -3.72 -3.65 -0.88
C LEU A 103 -2.30 -3.86 -0.34
N LYS A 104 -1.51 -2.79 -0.21
CA LYS A 104 -0.19 -2.85 0.44
C LYS A 104 -0.26 -3.38 1.86
N TRP A 105 -1.18 -2.87 2.67
CA TRP A 105 -1.37 -3.33 4.05
C TRP A 105 -1.71 -4.83 4.12
N ARG A 106 -2.59 -5.31 3.24
CA ARG A 106 -2.94 -6.75 3.14
C ARG A 106 -1.73 -7.59 2.73
N LYS A 107 -0.97 -7.14 1.72
CA LYS A 107 0.25 -7.83 1.27
C LYS A 107 1.33 -7.86 2.34
N LEU A 108 1.57 -6.75 3.03
CA LEU A 108 2.49 -6.68 4.15
C LEU A 108 2.09 -7.66 5.27
N ALA A 109 0.81 -7.69 5.64
CA ALA A 109 0.31 -8.63 6.65
C ALA A 109 0.51 -10.10 6.23
N PHE A 110 0.42 -10.40 4.93
CA PHE A 110 0.73 -11.72 4.40
C PHE A 110 2.24 -12.03 4.45
N GLN A 111 3.09 -11.09 4.03
CA GLN A 111 4.55 -11.22 4.06
C GLN A 111 5.09 -11.40 5.49
N LYS A 112 4.52 -10.71 6.49
CA LYS A 112 4.88 -10.86 7.91
C LYS A 112 4.68 -12.28 8.44
N ARG A 113 3.81 -13.10 7.82
CA ARG A 113 3.66 -14.52 8.18
C ARG A 113 4.89 -15.36 7.83
N SER A 114 5.77 -14.91 6.92
CA SER A 114 7.03 -15.62 6.65
C SER A 114 7.97 -15.62 7.87
N LEU A 115 7.90 -14.59 8.72
CA LEU A 115 8.71 -14.48 9.94
C LEU A 115 8.24 -15.42 11.06
N THR A 116 7.02 -15.94 11.00
CA THR A 116 6.51 -16.85 12.05
C THR A 116 6.99 -18.28 11.88
N TYR A 117 7.45 -18.65 10.68
CA TYR A 117 7.96 -20.00 10.40
C TYR A 117 9.49 -19.99 10.48
N ASP A 118 10.03 -20.79 11.40
CA ASP A 118 11.47 -20.98 11.49
C ASP A 118 11.94 -21.99 10.45
N VAL A 119 12.62 -21.50 9.41
CA VAL A 119 13.13 -22.35 8.34
C VAL A 119 14.54 -22.86 8.63
N VAL A 120 15.30 -22.13 9.45
CA VAL A 120 16.60 -22.58 9.95
C VAL A 120 16.39 -23.45 11.20
N PRO A 121 16.93 -24.69 11.25
CA PRO A 121 16.83 -25.55 12.43
C PRO A 121 17.28 -24.83 13.72
N ARG A 122 16.51 -24.98 14.80
CA ARG A 122 16.80 -24.35 16.10
C ARG A 122 17.92 -25.03 16.89
N ASP A 123 18.47 -26.14 16.39
CA ASP A 123 19.48 -26.92 17.07
C ASP A 123 20.76 -26.08 17.30
N HIS A 124 21.31 -26.14 18.51
CA HIS A 124 22.53 -25.40 18.85
C HIS A 124 23.75 -25.91 18.07
N ASP A 125 23.71 -27.17 17.61
CA ASP A 125 24.76 -27.80 16.82
C ASP A 125 24.62 -27.57 15.32
N PHE A 126 23.55 -26.89 14.88
CA PHE A 126 23.39 -26.56 13.46
C PHE A 126 24.45 -25.54 13.02
N VAL A 127 25.29 -25.98 12.09
CA VAL A 127 26.29 -25.16 11.42
C VAL A 127 25.88 -24.97 9.97
N LEU A 128 25.84 -23.72 9.53
CA LEU A 128 25.58 -23.39 8.15
C LEU A 128 26.87 -23.57 7.34
N SER A 129 26.84 -24.51 6.39
CA SER A 129 27.89 -24.86 5.45
C SER A 129 27.25 -25.20 4.10
N ILE A 130 28.06 -25.35 3.05
CA ILE A 130 27.56 -25.69 1.70
C ILE A 130 26.62 -26.92 1.69
N PRO A 131 26.94 -28.06 2.33
CA PRO A 131 26.03 -29.22 2.33
C PRO A 131 24.77 -29.01 3.18
N THR A 132 24.80 -28.16 4.21
CA THR A 132 23.60 -27.88 5.03
C THR A 132 22.73 -26.77 4.43
N ALA A 133 23.28 -25.93 3.55
CA ALA A 133 22.53 -24.90 2.83
C ALA A 133 21.41 -25.48 1.95
N ASP A 134 21.66 -26.60 1.26
CA ASP A 134 20.65 -27.27 0.44
C ASP A 134 19.46 -27.75 1.30
N ARG A 135 19.71 -28.21 2.53
CA ARG A 135 18.65 -28.59 3.49
C ARG A 135 17.79 -27.40 3.93
N VAL A 136 18.40 -26.22 4.10
CA VAL A 136 17.66 -25.00 4.43
C VAL A 136 16.79 -24.58 3.24
N ILE A 137 17.34 -24.60 2.02
CA ILE A 137 16.59 -24.28 0.80
C ILE A 137 15.41 -25.25 0.61
N GLU A 138 15.63 -26.55 0.78
CA GLU A 138 14.58 -27.56 0.70
C GLU A 138 13.48 -27.32 1.75
N HIS A 139 13.86 -26.99 2.99
CA HIS A 139 12.89 -26.68 4.04
C HIS A 139 12.07 -25.42 3.72
N MET A 140 12.64 -24.42 3.03
CA MET A 140 11.90 -23.25 2.55
C MET A 140 10.82 -23.64 1.55
N HIS A 141 11.12 -24.58 0.64
CA HIS A 141 10.15 -25.10 -0.33
C HIS A 141 9.05 -25.96 0.31
N LEU A 142 9.29 -26.55 1.49
CA LEU A 142 8.25 -27.25 2.26
C LEU A 142 7.30 -26.28 2.97
N VAL A 143 7.80 -25.11 3.40
CA VAL A 143 7.00 -24.10 4.11
C VAL A 143 6.22 -23.21 3.13
N ALA A 144 6.83 -22.88 1.99
CA ALA A 144 6.26 -21.98 0.99
C ALA A 144 6.27 -22.61 -0.41
N ASP A 145 5.13 -22.51 -1.11
CA ASP A 145 4.93 -23.02 -2.48
C ASP A 145 6.00 -22.48 -3.45
N ASP A 146 6.20 -21.16 -3.43
CA ASP A 146 7.35 -20.51 -4.07
C ASP A 146 7.99 -19.50 -3.11
N PRO A 147 9.14 -19.84 -2.50
CA PRO A 147 9.84 -18.97 -1.56
C PRO A 147 10.33 -17.65 -2.19
N ARG A 148 10.43 -17.54 -3.53
CA ARG A 148 10.89 -16.31 -4.22
C ARG A 148 9.89 -15.16 -4.09
N HIS A 149 8.64 -15.46 -3.77
CA HIS A 149 7.60 -14.45 -3.59
C HIS A 149 7.63 -13.79 -2.20
N PHE A 150 8.41 -14.34 -1.27
CA PHE A 150 8.59 -13.78 0.07
C PHE A 150 9.92 -13.06 0.19
N VAL A 151 9.93 -11.85 0.74
CA VAL A 151 11.15 -11.03 0.84
C VAL A 151 12.24 -11.77 1.62
N LEU A 152 11.89 -12.25 2.81
CA LEU A 152 12.79 -13.00 3.68
C LEU A 152 13.41 -14.19 2.95
N TYR A 153 12.57 -15.06 2.40
CA TYR A 153 13.00 -16.29 1.77
C TYR A 153 13.78 -16.05 0.47
N ASN A 154 13.36 -15.10 -0.36
CA ASN A 154 14.11 -14.73 -1.55
C ASN A 154 15.53 -14.26 -1.18
N ARG A 155 15.66 -13.43 -0.14
CA ARG A 155 16.96 -12.93 0.33
C ARG A 155 17.85 -14.07 0.85
N MET A 156 17.29 -14.98 1.66
CA MET A 156 18.02 -16.17 2.12
C MET A 156 18.48 -17.06 0.96
N MET A 157 17.60 -17.33 -0.02
CA MET A 157 17.96 -18.17 -1.17
C MET A 157 19.08 -17.55 -2.02
N ILE A 158 19.02 -16.24 -2.30
CA ILE A 158 20.07 -15.54 -3.03
C ILE A 158 21.39 -15.65 -2.26
N ALA A 159 21.37 -15.40 -0.96
CA ALA A 159 22.56 -15.46 -0.12
C ALA A 159 23.17 -16.89 -0.10
N LEU A 160 22.35 -17.92 0.15
CA LEU A 160 22.78 -19.32 0.20
C LEU A 160 23.29 -19.82 -1.17
N SER A 161 22.62 -19.43 -2.26
CA SER A 161 23.03 -19.81 -3.62
C SER A 161 24.38 -19.18 -3.99
N ASN A 162 24.59 -17.91 -3.64
CA ASN A 162 25.87 -17.25 -3.87
C ASN A 162 26.99 -17.86 -3.03
N MET A 163 26.74 -18.19 -1.77
CA MET A 163 27.71 -18.91 -0.93
C MET A 163 28.15 -20.24 -1.55
N LYS A 164 27.20 -21.00 -2.13
CA LYS A 164 27.48 -22.27 -2.82
C LYS A 164 28.30 -22.07 -4.09
N ASN A 165 27.99 -21.04 -4.88
CA ASN A 165 28.65 -20.79 -6.15
C ASN A 165 30.04 -20.16 -5.99
N LEU A 166 30.23 -19.27 -5.02
CA LEU A 166 31.48 -18.55 -4.77
C LEU A 166 32.42 -19.29 -3.82
N GLY A 167 31.91 -20.24 -3.02
CA GLY A 167 32.68 -21.00 -2.03
C GLY A 167 33.20 -20.15 -0.87
N ARG A 168 32.79 -18.89 -0.77
CA ARG A 168 33.24 -17.92 0.24
C ARG A 168 32.11 -17.58 1.18
N VAL A 169 32.22 -18.11 2.38
CA VAL A 169 31.27 -17.86 3.48
C VAL A 169 31.38 -16.42 4.00
N ALA A 170 32.56 -15.80 3.85
CA ALA A 170 32.84 -14.44 4.32
C ALA A 170 31.98 -13.37 3.61
N ASP A 171 31.55 -13.62 2.38
CA ASP A 171 30.84 -12.63 1.55
C ASP A 171 29.32 -12.63 1.83
N LEU A 172 28.81 -13.53 2.67
CA LEU A 172 27.37 -13.70 2.91
C LEU A 172 26.72 -12.46 3.55
N ASP A 173 27.42 -11.82 4.50
CA ASP A 173 26.94 -10.62 5.17
C ASP A 173 26.78 -9.45 4.18
N GLU A 174 27.78 -9.24 3.32
CA GLU A 174 27.75 -8.20 2.29
C GLU A 174 26.62 -8.43 1.29
N ILE A 175 26.44 -9.69 0.83
CA ILE A 175 25.35 -10.06 -0.07
C ILE A 175 23.99 -9.80 0.59
N LEU A 176 23.83 -10.20 1.85
CA LEU A 176 22.60 -9.96 2.59
C LEU A 176 22.34 -8.46 2.74
N ARG A 177 23.34 -7.65 3.10
CA ARG A 177 23.20 -6.19 3.22
C ARG A 177 22.80 -5.55 1.89
N SER A 178 23.50 -5.89 0.81
CA SER A 178 23.18 -5.42 -0.54
C SER A 178 21.75 -5.78 -0.97
N GLN A 179 21.29 -7.01 -0.69
CA GLN A 179 19.91 -7.39 -0.96
C GLN A 179 18.90 -6.59 -0.12
N GLY A 180 19.24 -6.28 1.13
CA GLY A 180 18.39 -5.42 1.99
C GLY A 180 18.22 -4.01 1.43
N GLU A 181 19.31 -3.38 0.99
CA GLU A 181 19.27 -2.07 0.32
C GLU A 181 18.44 -2.10 -0.97
N HIS A 182 18.56 -3.18 -1.76
CA HIS A 182 17.74 -3.38 -2.94
C HIS A 182 16.25 -3.53 -2.63
N ASP A 183 15.90 -4.28 -1.59
CA ASP A 183 14.51 -4.47 -1.16
C ASP A 183 13.89 -3.14 -0.68
N GLU A 184 14.65 -2.34 0.08
CA GLU A 184 14.24 -1.01 0.53
C GLU A 184 14.02 -0.04 -0.64
N SER A 185 14.95 0.01 -1.60
CA SER A 185 14.81 0.83 -2.82
C SER A 185 13.60 0.41 -3.66
N SER A 186 13.32 -0.90 -3.74
CA SER A 186 12.15 -1.44 -4.44
C SER A 186 10.84 -1.07 -3.74
N MET A 187 10.84 -1.10 -2.41
CA MET A 187 9.73 -0.67 -1.55
C MET A 187 9.46 0.83 -1.74
N GLU A 188 10.48 1.67 -1.64
CA GLU A 188 10.44 3.12 -1.91
C GLU A 188 9.78 3.43 -3.26
N THR A 189 10.26 2.78 -4.32
CA THR A 189 9.75 2.96 -5.69
C THR A 189 8.28 2.58 -5.82
N SER A 190 7.81 1.60 -5.05
CA SER A 190 6.42 1.12 -5.10
C SER A 190 5.39 2.14 -4.61
N TYR A 191 5.81 3.19 -3.89
CA TYR A 191 4.95 4.29 -3.44
C TYR A 191 4.87 5.47 -4.41
N SER A 192 5.63 5.45 -5.51
CA SER A 192 5.68 6.54 -6.50
C SER A 192 4.30 7.03 -6.94
N LEU A 193 3.40 6.11 -7.32
CA LEU A 193 2.05 6.45 -7.75
C LEU A 193 1.22 7.09 -6.63
N VAL A 194 1.29 6.56 -5.41
CA VAL A 194 0.55 7.12 -4.25
C VAL A 194 1.06 8.52 -3.90
N ARG A 195 2.39 8.74 -3.96
CA ARG A 195 2.98 10.07 -3.77
C ARG A 195 2.49 11.06 -4.84
N GLY A 196 2.39 10.61 -6.09
CA GLY A 196 1.83 11.42 -7.18
C GLY A 196 0.36 11.80 -6.95
N LEU A 197 -0.48 10.85 -6.52
CA LEU A 197 -1.89 11.12 -6.17
C LEU A 197 -1.99 12.09 -4.99
N LEU A 198 -1.16 11.91 -3.96
CA LEU A 198 -1.16 12.75 -2.78
C LEU A 198 -0.74 14.18 -3.06
N TRP A 199 0.16 14.38 -4.03
CA TRP A 199 0.48 15.70 -4.56
C TRP A 199 -0.69 16.29 -5.36
N ALA A 200 -1.36 15.48 -6.18
CA ALA A 200 -2.43 15.96 -7.05
C ALA A 200 -3.70 16.38 -6.29
N ILE A 201 -4.05 15.72 -5.17
CA ILE A 201 -5.29 16.01 -4.42
C ILE A 201 -5.35 17.48 -3.94
N PRO A 202 -4.35 18.03 -3.22
CA PRO A 202 -4.35 19.45 -2.83
C PRO A 202 -4.36 20.40 -4.02
N VAL A 203 -3.66 20.06 -5.11
CA VAL A 203 -3.64 20.87 -6.34
C VAL A 203 -5.04 20.93 -6.97
N LEU A 204 -5.78 19.82 -7.00
CA LEU A 204 -7.18 19.81 -7.43
C LEU A 204 -8.08 20.66 -6.53
N GLY A 205 -7.83 20.65 -5.22
CA GLY A 205 -8.50 21.56 -4.29
C GLY A 205 -8.27 23.03 -4.64
N PHE A 206 -7.01 23.41 -4.87
CA PHE A 206 -6.63 24.76 -5.29
C PHE A 206 -7.25 25.14 -6.64
N ILE A 207 -7.24 24.24 -7.63
CA ILE A 207 -7.93 24.46 -8.91
C ILE A 207 -9.42 24.71 -8.68
N GLY A 208 -10.06 23.94 -7.79
CA GLY A 208 -11.45 24.15 -7.39
C GLY A 208 -11.69 25.54 -6.81
N THR A 209 -10.80 26.03 -5.95
CA THR A 209 -10.92 27.40 -5.43
C THR A 209 -10.75 28.45 -6.51
N VAL A 210 -9.78 28.30 -7.40
CA VAL A 210 -9.54 29.28 -8.48
C VAL A 210 -10.78 29.36 -9.37
N LEU A 211 -11.36 28.22 -9.75
CA LEU A 211 -12.59 28.19 -10.55
C LEU A 211 -13.77 28.87 -9.82
N GLY A 212 -14.02 28.51 -8.56
CA GLY A 212 -15.13 29.09 -7.79
C GLY A 212 -14.96 30.59 -7.54
N LEU A 213 -13.74 31.05 -7.28
CA LEU A 213 -13.43 32.48 -7.14
C LEU A 213 -13.59 33.24 -8.46
N SER A 214 -13.10 32.69 -9.57
CA SER A 214 -13.23 33.31 -10.89
C SER A 214 -14.69 33.47 -11.30
N GLU A 215 -15.52 32.46 -11.05
CA GLU A 215 -16.97 32.53 -11.33
C GLU A 215 -17.66 33.57 -10.45
N ALA A 216 -17.38 33.57 -9.14
CA ALA A 216 -17.95 34.53 -8.20
C ALA A 216 -17.61 35.98 -8.57
N ILE A 217 -16.32 36.27 -8.83
CA ILE A 217 -15.86 37.62 -9.19
C ILE A 217 -16.39 38.04 -10.57
N GLY A 218 -16.40 37.13 -11.55
CA GLY A 218 -16.92 37.41 -12.89
C GLY A 218 -18.41 37.78 -12.86
N GLY A 219 -19.21 37.05 -12.08
CA GLY A 219 -20.63 37.35 -11.86
C GLY A 219 -20.85 38.73 -11.22
N PHE A 220 -20.04 39.09 -10.22
CA PHE A 220 -20.10 40.40 -9.58
C PHE A 220 -19.79 41.56 -10.53
N SER A 221 -18.72 41.41 -11.32
CA SER A 221 -18.30 42.44 -12.27
C SER A 221 -19.40 42.75 -13.28
N ASN A 222 -20.14 41.72 -13.74
CA ASN A 222 -21.26 41.90 -14.67
C ASN A 222 -22.45 42.61 -14.02
N VAL A 223 -22.73 42.35 -12.75
CA VAL A 223 -23.78 43.07 -12.03
C VAL A 223 -23.38 44.52 -11.81
N LEU A 224 -22.13 44.81 -11.45
CA LEU A 224 -21.66 46.19 -11.28
C LEU A 224 -21.78 47.05 -12.56
N THR A 225 -21.57 46.46 -13.74
CA THR A 225 -21.68 47.19 -15.01
C THR A 225 -23.11 47.37 -15.50
N THR A 226 -24.05 46.56 -15.00
CA THR A 226 -25.45 46.53 -15.47
C THR A 226 -26.44 47.07 -14.43
N ALA A 227 -26.06 47.12 -13.15
CA ALA A 227 -26.95 47.48 -12.07
C ALA A 227 -27.29 48.97 -12.07
N THR A 228 -28.59 49.25 -12.20
CA THR A 228 -29.19 50.58 -11.99
C THR A 228 -29.62 50.80 -10.54
N ASP A 229 -29.82 49.71 -9.77
CA ASP A 229 -30.33 49.74 -8.40
C ASP A 229 -29.35 49.10 -7.39
N ILE A 230 -29.24 49.72 -6.21
CA ILE A 230 -28.39 49.24 -5.10
C ILE A 230 -28.81 47.85 -4.58
N SER A 231 -30.09 47.49 -4.68
CA SER A 231 -30.60 46.18 -4.28
C SER A 231 -29.96 45.04 -5.10
N LEU A 232 -29.73 45.24 -6.39
CA LEU A 232 -29.06 44.27 -7.26
C LEU A 232 -27.60 44.05 -6.85
N VAL A 233 -26.93 45.10 -6.38
CA VAL A 233 -25.56 45.01 -5.87
C VAL A 233 -25.51 44.19 -4.57
N LEU A 234 -26.48 44.40 -3.66
CA LEU A 234 -26.57 43.62 -2.43
C LEU A 234 -26.81 42.13 -2.69
N ASP A 235 -27.67 41.78 -3.65
CA ASP A 235 -27.90 40.38 -4.00
C ASP A 235 -26.70 39.77 -4.73
N ALA A 236 -25.99 40.53 -5.57
CA ALA A 236 -24.73 40.08 -6.17
C ALA A 236 -23.65 39.80 -5.10
N LEU A 237 -23.55 40.64 -4.07
CA LEU A 237 -22.63 40.39 -2.96
C LEU A 237 -22.96 39.07 -2.23
N LYS A 238 -24.25 38.75 -2.01
CA LYS A 238 -24.63 37.46 -1.41
C LYS A 238 -24.18 36.28 -2.28
N VAL A 239 -24.36 36.36 -3.59
CA VAL A 239 -23.93 35.32 -4.54
C VAL A 239 -22.40 35.15 -4.51
N VAL A 240 -21.65 36.25 -4.53
CA VAL A 240 -20.17 36.21 -4.44
C VAL A 240 -19.71 35.55 -3.15
N THR A 241 -20.32 35.94 -2.03
CA THR A 241 -19.94 35.42 -0.71
C THR A 241 -20.25 33.93 -0.60
N ALA A 242 -21.35 33.46 -1.20
CA ALA A 242 -21.67 32.04 -1.30
C ALA A 242 -20.70 31.28 -2.21
N GLY A 243 -20.30 31.86 -3.35
CA GLY A 243 -19.29 31.29 -4.25
C GLY A 243 -17.92 31.15 -3.58
N LEU A 244 -17.52 32.17 -2.80
CA LEU A 244 -16.30 32.13 -1.98
C LEU A 244 -16.33 31.01 -0.93
N ALA A 245 -17.45 30.85 -0.20
CA ALA A 245 -17.61 29.77 0.78
C ALA A 245 -17.47 28.38 0.10
N THR A 246 -18.12 28.21 -1.05
CA THR A 246 -18.08 26.99 -1.87
C THR A 246 -16.67 26.64 -2.33
N ALA A 247 -15.92 27.65 -2.77
CA ALA A 247 -14.52 27.50 -3.19
C ALA A 247 -13.68 26.97 -2.02
N PHE A 248 -13.77 27.59 -0.85
CA PHE A 248 -13.01 27.16 0.33
C PHE A 248 -13.39 25.76 0.81
N GLU A 249 -14.67 25.38 0.77
CA GLU A 249 -15.14 24.03 1.10
C GLU A 249 -14.43 22.97 0.24
N THR A 250 -14.27 23.22 -1.06
CA THR A 250 -13.61 22.29 -2.00
C THR A 250 -12.13 22.09 -1.65
N THR A 251 -11.44 23.16 -1.27
CA THR A 251 -10.04 23.04 -0.80
C THR A 251 -9.96 22.35 0.54
N LEU A 252 -10.86 22.66 1.48
CA LEU A 252 -10.90 21.99 2.77
C LEU A 252 -11.08 20.48 2.60
N GLN A 253 -11.99 20.06 1.72
CA GLN A 253 -12.21 18.65 1.39
C GLN A 253 -10.93 17.99 0.87
N ALA A 254 -10.22 18.63 -0.08
CA ALA A 254 -8.96 18.12 -0.61
C ALA A 254 -7.89 17.97 0.47
N LEU A 255 -7.72 18.98 1.33
CA LEU A 255 -6.71 18.98 2.39
C LEU A 255 -7.01 17.93 3.46
N VAL A 256 -8.26 17.78 3.87
CA VAL A 256 -8.68 16.75 4.84
C VAL A 256 -8.45 15.35 4.27
N ALA A 257 -8.82 15.12 3.01
CA ALA A 257 -8.56 13.84 2.35
C ALA A 257 -7.06 13.54 2.23
N ALA A 258 -6.27 14.51 1.76
CA ALA A 258 -4.81 14.37 1.65
C ALA A 258 -4.16 14.09 3.01
N LEU A 259 -4.57 14.78 4.07
CA LEU A 259 -4.05 14.56 5.42
C LEU A 259 -4.36 13.14 5.91
N GLY A 260 -5.60 12.68 5.75
CA GLY A 260 -5.99 11.32 6.15
C GLY A 260 -5.20 10.24 5.40
N ILE A 261 -5.05 10.41 4.08
CA ILE A 261 -4.28 9.48 3.24
C ILE A 261 -2.79 9.52 3.58
N GLN A 262 -2.22 10.71 3.83
CA GLN A 262 -0.83 10.87 4.26
C GLN A 262 -0.56 10.13 5.56
N MET A 263 -1.47 10.21 6.54
CA MET A 263 -1.35 9.44 7.78
C MET A 263 -1.35 7.92 7.52
N LEU A 264 -2.29 7.42 6.72
CA LEU A 264 -2.35 6.00 6.35
C LEU A 264 -1.07 5.54 5.65
N LEU A 265 -0.56 6.34 4.71
CA LEU A 265 0.70 6.10 4.02
C LEU A 265 1.86 5.98 5.01
N THR A 266 1.97 6.91 5.97
CA THR A 266 3.03 6.88 6.99
C THR A 266 2.98 5.60 7.83
N PHE A 267 1.80 5.17 8.30
CA PHE A 267 1.69 3.94 9.08
C PHE A 267 2.07 2.69 8.30
N ILE A 268 1.62 2.59 7.04
CA ILE A 268 1.90 1.42 6.20
C ILE A 268 3.38 1.40 5.79
N LYS A 269 3.95 2.55 5.40
CA LYS A 269 5.38 2.65 5.06
C LYS A 269 6.25 2.26 6.24
N LYS A 270 5.98 2.81 7.43
CA LYS A 270 6.67 2.43 8.66
C LYS A 270 6.58 0.92 8.92
N GLY A 271 5.39 0.34 8.74
CA GLY A 271 5.19 -1.10 8.94
C GLY A 271 5.92 -1.98 7.92
N GLU A 272 6.19 -1.50 6.70
CA GLU A 272 7.03 -2.17 5.70
C GLU A 272 8.52 -2.03 6.04
N GLU A 273 8.97 -0.84 6.44
CA GLU A 273 10.35 -0.58 6.90
C GLU A 273 10.71 -1.51 8.09
N GLU A 274 9.86 -1.54 9.13
CA GLU A 274 10.04 -2.45 10.27
C GLU A 274 10.08 -3.94 9.86
N PHE A 275 9.33 -4.32 8.81
CA PHE A 275 9.36 -5.69 8.30
C PHE A 275 10.67 -6.00 7.58
N LEU A 276 11.20 -5.08 6.79
CA LEU A 276 12.51 -5.25 6.14
C LEU A 276 13.64 -5.35 7.17
N ASP A 277 13.58 -4.53 8.22
CA ASP A 277 14.50 -4.61 9.36
C ASP A 277 14.43 -5.98 10.05
N GLN A 278 13.21 -6.47 10.34
CA GLN A 278 13.03 -7.81 10.90
C GLN A 278 13.59 -8.92 10.00
N CYS A 279 13.48 -8.77 8.67
CA CYS A 279 14.09 -9.71 7.73
C CYS A 279 15.62 -9.67 7.79
N SER A 280 16.22 -8.47 7.85
CA SER A 280 17.65 -8.29 8.04
C SER A 280 18.14 -8.93 9.34
N ASP A 281 17.45 -8.66 10.44
CA ASP A 281 17.74 -9.21 11.76
C ASP A 281 17.63 -10.73 11.78
N TYR A 282 16.59 -11.30 11.14
CA TYR A 282 16.44 -12.74 11.01
C TYR A 282 17.63 -13.36 10.27
N CYS A 283 18.02 -12.79 9.14
CA CYS A 283 19.14 -13.30 8.35
C CYS A 283 20.46 -13.20 9.13
N MET A 284 20.74 -12.06 9.75
CA MET A 284 21.95 -11.86 10.55
C MET A 284 22.03 -12.86 11.72
N ARG A 285 20.94 -12.98 12.50
CA ARG A 285 20.92 -13.85 13.70
C ARG A 285 20.87 -15.33 13.35
N ARG A 286 20.14 -15.75 12.31
CA ARG A 286 19.93 -17.19 12.02
C ARG A 286 20.86 -17.75 10.96
N LEU A 287 21.32 -16.95 9.99
CA LEU A 287 22.28 -17.38 8.98
C LEU A 287 23.71 -17.02 9.40
N VAL A 288 24.02 -15.72 9.54
CA VAL A 288 25.40 -15.24 9.70
C VAL A 288 26.02 -15.72 11.01
N SER A 289 25.29 -15.63 12.14
CA SER A 289 25.81 -16.08 13.44
C SER A 289 26.09 -17.59 13.54
N ARG A 290 25.51 -18.39 12.62
CA ARG A 290 25.64 -19.85 12.56
C ARG A 290 26.62 -20.31 11.49
N LEU A 291 27.31 -19.38 10.83
CA LEU A 291 28.42 -19.68 9.93
C LEU A 291 29.61 -20.18 10.74
N ARG A 292 30.16 -21.33 10.33
CA ARG A 292 31.53 -21.68 10.68
C ARG A 292 32.35 -21.71 9.41
N LEU A 293 33.50 -21.05 9.45
CA LEU A 293 34.57 -21.29 8.49
C LEU A 293 35.06 -22.71 8.76
N SER A 294 34.69 -23.67 7.91
CA SER A 294 35.40 -24.94 7.90
C SER A 294 36.86 -24.61 7.54
N PRO A 295 37.85 -24.93 8.39
CA PRO A 295 39.23 -24.86 7.96
C PRO A 295 39.38 -25.90 6.83
N THR A 296 39.73 -25.41 5.64
CA THR A 296 40.25 -26.24 4.54
C THR A 296 41.47 -27.03 4.99
#